data_AF-D0L7C4-F1
#
_entry.id   AF-D0L7C4-F1
#
_cell.length_a   1.000
_cell.length_b   1.000
_cell.length_c   1.000
_cell.angle_alpha   90.00
_cell.angle_beta   90.00
_cell.angle_gamma   90.00
#
_symmetry.space_group_name_H-M   'P 1'
#
loop_
_entity.id
_entity.type
_entity.pdbx_description
1 polymer ?
#
loop_
_entity_poly.entity_id
_entity_poly.type
_entity_poly.pdbx_seq_one_letter_code
_entity_poly.pdbx_strand_id
1 'polypeptide(L)'
;MVAVIVIAVTVVVALIILGGAAWFAFDSDKRIRRFARSTDLIPGKPSRAPDEWATANSREALLHRRIRYAIADVHNNPAIPRDQDLVAARDRLDDAVFALDDKLIAASQSTDDEVKTEALNAAESAISVLEELPKELWEAPKDKQAADLDRVASVLRR
;
A
#
# COMPACT_ATOMS: atom_id res chain seq x y z
N MET A 1 14.07 -3.32 53.16
CA MET A 1 14.35 -4.43 52.21
C MET A 1 13.31 -4.47 51.10
N VAL A 2 12.01 -4.56 51.41
CA VAL A 2 10.91 -4.57 50.41
C VAL A 2 10.93 -3.35 49.46
N ALA A 3 11.13 -2.13 49.99
CA ALA A 3 11.17 -0.92 49.16
C ALA A 3 12.31 -0.93 48.12
N VAL A 4 13.48 -1.46 48.48
CA VAL A 4 14.63 -1.56 47.57
C VAL A 4 14.35 -2.56 46.43
N ILE A 5 13.67 -3.67 46.75
CA ILE A 5 13.27 -4.68 45.77
C ILE A 5 12.23 -4.11 44.79
N VAL A 6 11.24 -3.37 45.28
CA VAL A 6 10.22 -2.73 44.43
C VAL A 6 10.88 -1.73 43.47
N ILE A 7 11.77 -0.86 43.96
CA ILE A 7 12.48 0.11 43.13
C ILE A 7 13.31 -0.59 42.05
N ALA A 8 14.05 -1.65 42.42
CA ALA A 8 14.87 -2.41 41.48
C ALA A 8 14.01 -3.04 40.36
N VAL A 9 12.87 -3.66 40.71
CA VAL A 9 11.96 -4.26 39.74
C VAL A 9 11.36 -3.20 38.80
N THR A 10 10.94 -2.05 39.33
CA THR A 10 10.39 -0.96 38.51
C THR A 10 11.41 -0.43 37.51
N VAL A 11 12.68 -0.26 37.93
CA VAL A 11 13.76 0.19 37.04
C VAL A 11 14.03 -0.84 35.94
N VAL A 12 14.08 -2.13 36.27
CA VAL A 12 14.28 -3.19 35.27
C VAL A 12 13.14 -3.25 34.26
N VAL A 13 11.89 -3.16 34.72
CA VAL A 13 10.71 -3.13 33.84
C VAL A 13 10.74 -1.88 32.95
N ALA A 14 11.07 -0.72 33.50
CA ALA A 14 11.20 0.52 32.72
C ALA A 14 12.29 0.40 31.64
N LEU A 15 13.44 -0.20 31.97
CA LEU A 15 14.53 -0.45 31.02
C LEU A 15 14.14 -1.44 29.91
N ILE A 16 13.36 -2.49 30.21
CA ILE A 16 12.85 -3.42 29.20
C ILE A 16 11.84 -2.74 28.28
N ILE A 17 10.94 -1.92 28.82
CA ILE A 17 9.95 -1.18 28.02
C ILE A 17 10.67 -0.16 27.11
N LEU A 18 11.63 0.60 27.66
CA LEU A 18 12.43 1.58 26.90
C LEU A 18 13.31 0.90 25.84
N GLY A 19 13.96 -0.21 26.19
CA GLY A 19 14.78 -0.99 25.25
C GLY A 19 13.96 -1.62 24.13
N GLY A 20 12.78 -2.17 24.45
CA GLY A 20 11.85 -2.72 23.48
C GLY A 20 11.31 -1.66 22.51
N ALA A 21 10.95 -0.48 23.03
CA ALA A 21 10.48 0.64 22.21
C ALA A 21 11.57 1.19 21.27
N ALA A 22 12.82 1.31 21.75
CA ALA A 22 13.95 1.76 20.93
C ALA A 22 14.29 0.76 19.82
N TRP A 23 14.25 -0.54 20.11
CA TRP A 23 14.47 -1.59 19.11
C TRP A 23 13.36 -1.64 18.05
N PHE A 24 12.10 -1.50 18.47
CA PHE A 24 10.95 -1.45 17.57
C PHE A 24 10.97 -0.25 16.62
N ALA A 25 11.36 0.93 17.12
CA ALA A 25 11.53 2.12 16.30
C ALA A 25 12.62 1.94 15.24
N PHE A 26 13.74 1.29 15.60
CA PHE A 26 14.87 1.07 14.69
C PHE A 26 14.59 0.00 13.61
N ASP A 27 13.87 -1.09 13.93
CA ASP A 27 13.50 -2.11 12.93
C ASP A 27 12.45 -1.59 11.93
N SER A 28 11.47 -0.84 12.43
CA SER A 28 10.44 -0.21 11.59
C SER A 28 11.05 0.73 10.56
N ASP A 29 12.02 1.54 10.98
CA ASP A 29 12.70 2.51 10.13
C ASP A 29 13.51 1.85 9.00
N LYS A 30 14.15 0.69 9.23
CA LYS A 30 14.82 -0.06 8.14
C LYS A 30 13.84 -0.63 7.12
N ARG A 31 12.70 -1.17 7.56
CA ARG A 31 11.66 -1.72 6.67
C ARG A 31 11.00 -0.59 5.86
N ILE A 32 10.69 0.53 6.50
CA ILE A 32 10.10 1.70 5.85
C ILE A 32 11.08 2.31 4.85
N ARG A 33 12.37 2.48 5.19
CA ARG A 33 13.38 3.02 4.26
C ARG A 33 13.66 2.09 3.07
N ARG A 34 13.51 0.78 3.24
CA ARG A 34 13.67 -0.21 2.15
C ARG A 34 12.46 -0.20 1.23
N PHE A 35 11.26 -0.12 1.80
CA PHE A 35 10.03 0.07 1.05
C PHE A 35 10.08 1.41 0.30
N ALA A 36 10.44 2.52 0.93
CA ALA A 36 10.54 3.83 0.29
C ALA A 36 11.51 3.86 -0.92
N ARG A 37 12.45 2.91 -0.99
CA ARG A 37 13.39 2.73 -2.10
C ARG A 37 13.05 1.56 -3.04
N SER A 38 11.94 0.87 -2.82
CA SER A 38 11.45 -0.20 -3.69
C SER A 38 10.29 0.28 -4.57
N THR A 39 10.07 -0.43 -5.67
CA THR A 39 8.88 -0.33 -6.54
C THR A 39 7.76 -1.28 -6.11
N ASP A 40 7.91 -2.00 -5.00
CA ASP A 40 6.85 -2.83 -4.41
C ASP A 40 5.53 -2.04 -4.26
N LEU A 41 4.48 -2.50 -4.93
CA LEU A 41 3.13 -1.94 -4.76
C LEU A 41 2.58 -2.25 -3.37
N ILE A 42 2.83 -3.47 -2.90
CA ILE A 42 2.39 -3.97 -1.60
C ILE A 42 3.65 -4.46 -0.87
N PRO A 43 3.83 -4.13 0.42
CA PRO A 43 5.02 -4.57 1.17
C PRO A 43 5.26 -6.07 1.03
N GLY A 44 6.40 -6.46 0.43
CA GLY A 44 6.79 -7.85 0.23
C GLY A 44 6.26 -8.51 -1.05
N LYS A 45 5.46 -7.81 -1.86
CA LYS A 45 5.08 -8.23 -3.22
C LYS A 45 5.73 -7.27 -4.23
N PRO A 46 6.85 -7.67 -4.88
CA PRO A 46 7.56 -6.79 -5.80
C PRO A 46 6.73 -6.51 -7.07
N SER A 47 6.82 -5.29 -7.57
CA SER A 47 6.31 -4.92 -8.89
C SER A 47 7.28 -5.32 -10.01
N ARG A 48 6.79 -5.31 -11.25
CA ARG A 48 7.59 -5.39 -12.49
C ARG A 48 8.04 -4.00 -12.99
N ALA A 49 7.69 -2.93 -12.27
CA ALA A 49 8.06 -1.56 -12.62
C ALA A 49 9.58 -1.36 -12.57
N PRO A 50 10.16 -0.58 -13.50
CA PRO A 50 11.58 -0.27 -13.51
C PRO A 50 12.06 0.33 -12.18
N ASP A 51 13.21 -0.12 -11.67
CA ASP A 51 13.77 0.34 -10.38
C ASP A 51 13.91 1.87 -10.29
N GLU A 52 14.21 2.52 -11.42
CA GLU A 52 14.32 3.97 -11.53
C GLU A 52 13.03 4.72 -11.16
N TRP A 53 11.84 4.10 -11.29
CA TRP A 53 10.56 4.70 -10.91
C TRP A 53 10.45 4.96 -9.40
N ALA A 54 11.24 4.27 -8.58
CA ALA A 54 11.31 4.55 -7.14
C ALA A 54 11.67 6.03 -6.87
N THR A 55 12.45 6.66 -7.76
CA THR A 55 12.94 8.04 -7.59
C THR A 55 12.65 8.97 -8.77
N ALA A 56 12.25 8.46 -9.93
CA ALA A 56 11.96 9.27 -11.10
C ALA A 56 10.72 10.16 -10.92
N ASN A 57 10.65 11.21 -11.75
CA ASN A 57 9.51 12.14 -11.87
C ASN A 57 8.82 12.04 -13.23
N SER A 58 9.03 10.94 -13.97
CA SER A 58 8.24 10.67 -15.17
C SER A 58 6.77 10.48 -14.79
N ARG A 59 5.87 10.72 -15.74
CA ARG A 59 4.42 10.61 -15.47
C ARG A 59 4.06 9.22 -14.96
N GLU A 60 4.66 8.19 -15.53
CA GLU A 60 4.48 6.78 -15.17
C GLU A 60 4.96 6.49 -13.75
N ALA A 61 6.14 6.98 -13.37
CA ALA A 61 6.68 6.83 -12.02
C ALA A 61 5.77 7.51 -10.96
N LEU A 62 5.21 8.67 -11.29
CA LEU A 62 4.25 9.36 -10.42
C LEU A 62 2.95 8.57 -10.28
N LEU A 63 2.39 8.03 -11.38
CA LEU A 63 1.18 7.20 -11.35
C LEU A 63 1.40 5.89 -10.59
N HIS A 64 2.52 5.20 -10.80
CA HIS A 64 2.93 4.01 -10.03
C HIS A 64 2.97 4.31 -8.52
N ARG A 65 3.58 5.44 -8.14
CA ARG A 65 3.66 5.85 -6.74
C ARG A 65 2.28 6.15 -6.13
N ARG A 66 1.37 6.73 -6.90
CA ARG A 66 -0.02 6.97 -6.47
C ARG A 66 -0.77 5.66 -6.21
N ILE A 67 -0.67 4.69 -7.13
CA ILE A 67 -1.22 3.33 -6.94
C ILE A 67 -0.73 2.75 -5.61
N ARG A 68 0.59 2.80 -5.40
CA ARG A 68 1.25 2.25 -4.22
C ARG A 68 0.76 2.87 -2.90
N TYR A 69 0.56 4.19 -2.85
CA TYR A 69 0.01 4.82 -1.65
C TYR A 69 -1.45 4.45 -1.41
N ALA A 70 -2.27 4.46 -2.46
CA ALA A 70 -3.68 4.14 -2.33
C ALA A 70 -3.91 2.69 -1.87
N ILE A 71 -3.18 1.71 -2.44
CA ILE A 71 -3.29 0.31 -2.01
C ILE A 71 -2.74 0.09 -0.60
N ALA A 72 -1.69 0.82 -0.19
CA ALA A 72 -1.18 0.77 1.18
C ALA A 72 -2.26 1.22 2.18
N ASP A 73 -3.03 2.26 1.87
CA ASP A 73 -4.13 2.73 2.73
C ASP A 73 -5.27 1.72 2.84
N VAL A 74 -5.57 0.98 1.77
CA VAL A 74 -6.51 -0.16 1.83
C VAL A 74 -5.99 -1.25 2.77
N HIS A 75 -4.70 -1.62 2.66
CA HIS A 75 -4.09 -2.63 3.54
C HIS A 75 -3.98 -2.19 5.00
N ASN A 76 -3.97 -0.88 5.27
CA ASN A 76 -3.98 -0.32 6.61
C ASN A 76 -5.36 -0.33 7.28
N ASN A 77 -6.44 -0.69 6.56
CA ASN A 77 -7.77 -0.79 7.15
C ASN A 77 -7.86 -1.98 8.13
N PRO A 78 -8.10 -1.74 9.44
CA PRO A 78 -8.07 -2.79 10.47
C PRO A 78 -9.29 -3.72 10.43
N ALA A 79 -10.35 -3.37 9.69
CA ALA A 79 -11.54 -4.20 9.55
C ALA A 79 -11.32 -5.37 8.59
N ILE A 80 -10.51 -5.18 7.54
CA ILE A 80 -10.34 -6.16 6.46
C ILE A 80 -9.72 -7.49 6.95
N PRO A 81 -8.60 -7.51 7.70
CA PRO A 81 -7.95 -8.78 8.07
C PRO A 81 -8.77 -9.68 8.99
N ARG A 82 -9.88 -9.17 9.56
CA ARG A 82 -10.73 -9.89 10.51
C ARG A 82 -11.84 -10.69 9.83
N ASP A 83 -12.01 -10.52 8.52
CA ASP A 83 -13.12 -11.08 7.76
C ASP A 83 -12.63 -11.72 6.46
N GLN A 84 -12.92 -13.00 6.26
CA GLN A 84 -12.39 -13.75 5.12
C GLN A 84 -12.94 -13.26 3.77
N ASP A 85 -14.17 -12.77 3.72
CA ASP A 85 -14.77 -12.27 2.48
C ASP A 85 -14.10 -10.96 2.06
N LEU A 86 -13.83 -10.07 3.02
CA LEU A 86 -13.11 -8.82 2.78
C LEU A 86 -11.66 -9.07 2.37
N VAL A 87 -10.99 -10.06 2.97
CA VAL A 87 -9.65 -10.49 2.55
C VAL A 87 -9.67 -10.95 1.09
N ALA A 88 -10.62 -11.82 0.71
CA ALA A 88 -10.75 -12.31 -0.66
C ALA A 88 -11.09 -11.19 -1.67
N ALA A 89 -11.88 -10.19 -1.27
CA ALA A 89 -12.16 -9.01 -2.09
C ALA A 89 -10.91 -8.12 -2.24
N ARG A 90 -10.16 -7.88 -1.16
CA ARG A 90 -8.88 -7.15 -1.22
C ARG A 90 -7.85 -7.87 -2.08
N ASP A 91 -7.75 -9.20 -2.00
CA ASP A 91 -6.80 -9.94 -2.83
C ASP A 91 -7.13 -9.83 -4.33
N ARG A 92 -8.42 -9.79 -4.70
CA ARG A 92 -8.84 -9.49 -6.08
C ARG A 92 -8.51 -8.06 -6.52
N LEU A 93 -8.57 -7.11 -5.59
CA LEU A 93 -8.11 -5.74 -5.80
C LEU A 93 -6.59 -5.68 -5.99
N ASP A 94 -5.81 -6.39 -5.16
CA ASP A 94 -4.35 -6.51 -5.32
C ASP A 94 -4.00 -6.96 -6.75
N ASP A 95 -4.64 -8.03 -7.24
CA ASP A 95 -4.44 -8.53 -8.61
C ASP A 95 -4.76 -7.47 -9.67
N ALA A 96 -5.83 -6.70 -9.46
CA ALA A 96 -6.25 -5.64 -10.36
C ALA A 96 -5.27 -4.45 -10.37
N VAL A 97 -4.69 -4.13 -9.21
CA VAL A 97 -3.65 -3.12 -9.04
C VAL A 97 -2.37 -3.51 -9.77
N PHE A 98 -1.93 -4.77 -9.67
CA PHE A 98 -0.79 -5.25 -10.47
C PHE A 98 -1.08 -5.18 -11.97
N ALA A 99 -2.27 -5.58 -12.41
CA ALA A 99 -2.64 -5.49 -13.82
C ALA A 99 -2.66 -4.04 -14.34
N LEU A 100 -3.05 -3.07 -13.52
CA LEU A 100 -2.98 -1.65 -13.86
C LEU A 100 -1.54 -1.14 -13.96
N ASP A 101 -0.68 -1.54 -13.03
CA ASP A 101 0.74 -1.19 -13.07
C ASP A 101 1.43 -1.79 -14.31
N ASP A 102 1.04 -2.99 -14.70
CA ASP A 102 1.51 -3.63 -15.93
C ASP A 102 1.12 -2.85 -17.19
N LYS A 103 -0.06 -2.23 -17.21
CA LYS A 103 -0.49 -1.32 -18.28
C LYS A 103 0.36 -0.04 -18.30
N LEU A 104 0.73 0.51 -17.13
CA LEU A 104 1.64 1.66 -17.06
C LEU A 104 3.02 1.31 -17.62
N ILE A 105 3.54 0.13 -17.28
CA ILE A 105 4.82 -0.36 -17.80
C ILE A 105 4.75 -0.51 -19.32
N ALA A 106 3.68 -1.11 -19.85
CA ALA A 106 3.47 -1.23 -21.29
C ALA A 106 3.39 0.15 -21.98
N ALA A 107 2.67 1.11 -21.39
CA ALA A 107 2.58 2.48 -21.90
C ALA A 107 3.95 3.18 -21.92
N SER A 108 4.80 2.94 -20.92
CA SER A 108 6.15 3.52 -20.86
C SER A 108 7.07 3.04 -22.00
N GLN A 109 6.79 1.86 -22.55
CA GLN A 109 7.53 1.24 -23.65
C GLN A 109 6.95 1.59 -25.03
N SER A 110 5.80 2.27 -25.09
CA SER A 110 5.20 2.71 -26.35
C SER A 110 6.07 3.77 -27.02
N THR A 111 6.30 3.59 -28.31
CA THR A 111 6.96 4.60 -29.18
C THR A 111 5.95 5.56 -29.82
N ASP A 112 4.65 5.28 -29.68
CA ASP A 112 3.56 6.12 -30.14
C ASP A 112 3.08 7.01 -28.98
N ASP A 113 3.29 8.32 -29.14
CA ASP A 113 3.00 9.33 -28.13
C ASP A 113 1.49 9.51 -27.89
N GLU A 114 0.65 9.31 -28.92
CA GLU A 114 -0.81 9.44 -28.79
C GLU A 114 -1.36 8.25 -28.00
N VAL A 115 -0.98 7.04 -28.39
CA VAL A 115 -1.34 5.80 -27.66
C VAL A 115 -0.83 5.84 -26.22
N LYS A 116 0.40 6.32 -26.02
CA LYS A 116 0.97 6.48 -24.69
C LYS A 116 0.15 7.46 -23.85
N THR A 117 -0.18 8.63 -24.41
CA THR A 117 -0.94 9.66 -23.70
C THR A 117 -2.33 9.16 -23.33
N GLU A 118 -3.02 8.48 -24.24
CA GLU A 118 -4.32 7.88 -23.98
C GLU A 118 -4.25 6.83 -22.86
N ALA A 119 -3.28 5.92 -22.91
CA ALA A 119 -3.08 4.90 -21.89
C ALA A 119 -2.81 5.51 -20.50
N LEU A 120 -1.99 6.56 -20.43
CA LEU A 120 -1.70 7.25 -19.16
C LEU A 120 -2.92 8.03 -18.63
N ASN A 121 -3.75 8.61 -19.49
CA ASN A 121 -5.00 9.26 -19.09
C ASN A 121 -6.02 8.25 -18.55
N ALA A 122 -6.14 7.09 -19.20
CA ALA A 122 -7.00 6.01 -18.74
C ALA A 122 -6.54 5.46 -17.38
N ALA A 123 -5.24 5.23 -17.23
CA ALA A 123 -4.67 4.80 -15.96
C ALA A 123 -4.88 5.84 -14.85
N GLU A 124 -4.66 7.12 -15.12
CA GLU A 124 -4.90 8.19 -14.16
C GLU A 124 -6.37 8.26 -13.69
N SER A 125 -7.31 8.03 -14.60
CA SER A 125 -8.74 7.97 -14.26
C SER A 125 -9.05 6.78 -13.35
N ALA A 126 -8.48 5.61 -13.64
CA ALA A 126 -8.63 4.42 -12.80
C ALA A 126 -7.98 4.61 -11.41
N ILE A 127 -6.80 5.24 -11.35
CA ILE A 127 -6.09 5.55 -10.11
C ILE A 127 -6.91 6.49 -9.23
N SER A 128 -7.55 7.50 -9.82
CA SER A 128 -8.40 8.43 -9.06
C SER A 128 -9.54 7.70 -8.34
N VAL A 129 -10.14 6.68 -8.97
CA VAL A 129 -11.15 5.82 -8.34
C VAL A 129 -10.56 4.96 -7.20
N LEU A 130 -9.34 4.45 -7.38
CA LEU A 130 -8.63 3.71 -6.33
C LEU A 130 -8.29 4.61 -5.13
N GLU A 131 -7.95 5.88 -5.35
CA GLU A 131 -7.59 6.83 -4.29
C GLU A 131 -8.79 7.23 -3.42
N GLU A 132 -10.03 7.15 -3.94
CA GLU A 132 -11.24 7.40 -3.15
C GLU A 132 -11.63 6.22 -2.26
N LEU A 133 -11.26 5.00 -2.67
CA LEU A 133 -11.67 3.76 -2.02
C LEU A 133 -11.33 3.68 -0.53
N PRO A 134 -10.10 4.00 -0.05
CA PRO A 134 -9.80 3.92 1.37
C PRO A 134 -10.82 4.67 2.23
N LYS A 135 -11.17 5.90 1.84
CA LYS A 135 -12.16 6.72 2.54
C LYS A 135 -13.53 6.03 2.59
N GLU A 136 -13.99 5.51 1.46
CA GLU A 136 -15.27 4.79 1.38
C GLU A 136 -15.30 3.56 2.31
N LEU A 137 -14.19 2.82 2.40
CA LEU A 137 -14.10 1.62 3.23
C LEU A 137 -14.18 1.92 4.73
N TRP A 138 -13.70 3.08 5.19
CA TRP A 138 -13.76 3.47 6.60
C TRP A 138 -15.18 3.84 7.07
N GLU A 139 -16.00 4.34 6.16
CA GLU A 139 -17.36 4.84 6.46
C GLU A 139 -18.45 3.79 6.20
N ALA A 140 -18.13 2.74 5.44
CA ALA A 140 -19.12 1.78 4.93
C ALA A 140 -19.37 0.58 5.88
N PRO A 141 -20.62 0.06 5.92
CA PRO A 141 -20.91 -1.28 6.45
C PRO A 141 -20.19 -2.39 5.67
N LYS A 142 -19.97 -3.56 6.29
CA LYS A 142 -19.24 -4.71 5.68
C LYS A 142 -19.69 -5.03 4.24
N ASP A 143 -20.98 -5.22 4.01
CA ASP A 143 -21.50 -5.63 2.70
C ASP A 143 -21.16 -4.62 1.61
N LYS A 144 -21.15 -3.33 1.98
CA LYS A 144 -20.76 -2.24 1.08
C LYS A 144 -19.24 -2.21 0.86
N GLN A 145 -18.43 -2.48 1.88
CA GLN A 145 -16.97 -2.58 1.72
C GLN A 145 -16.58 -3.66 0.70
N ALA A 146 -17.19 -4.86 0.77
CA ALA A 146 -16.94 -5.92 -0.20
C ALA A 146 -17.34 -5.51 -1.62
N ALA A 147 -18.51 -4.88 -1.77
CA ALA A 147 -18.98 -4.39 -3.06
C ALA A 147 -18.08 -3.29 -3.63
N ASP A 148 -17.58 -2.37 -2.81
CA ASP A 148 -16.69 -1.29 -3.24
C ASP A 148 -15.30 -1.81 -3.64
N LEU A 149 -14.73 -2.76 -2.90
CA LEU A 149 -13.49 -3.46 -3.29
C LEU A 149 -13.64 -4.11 -4.68
N ASP A 150 -14.75 -4.83 -4.91
CA ASP A 150 -15.00 -5.55 -6.15
C ASP A 150 -15.29 -4.59 -7.33
N ARG A 151 -16.05 -3.53 -7.06
CA ARG A 151 -16.32 -2.46 -8.02
C ARG A 151 -15.02 -1.81 -8.48
N VAL A 152 -14.17 -1.39 -7.56
CA VAL A 152 -12.89 -0.76 -7.91
C VAL A 152 -11.98 -1.73 -8.64
N ALA A 153 -11.86 -2.98 -8.17
CA ALA A 153 -11.09 -4.02 -8.88
C ALA A 153 -11.56 -4.20 -10.34
N SER A 154 -12.87 -4.13 -10.59
CA SER A 154 -13.41 -4.19 -11.96
C SER A 154 -13.05 -2.98 -12.82
N VAL A 155 -12.96 -1.78 -12.22
CA VAL A 155 -12.56 -0.54 -12.90
C VAL A 155 -11.10 -0.60 -13.30
N LEU A 156 -10.19 -1.03 -12.41
CA LEU A 156 -8.76 -1.07 -12.70
C LEU A 156 -8.39 -2.07 -13.82
N ARG A 157 -9.22 -3.11 -14.01
CA ARG A 157 -9.01 -4.14 -15.04
C ARG A 157 -9.42 -3.71 -16.44
N ARG A 158 -10.28 -2.70 -16.59
CA ARG A 158 -10.66 -2.14 -17.90
C ARG A 158 -9.45 -1.45 -18.51
#